data_AF-A0A2G6KIZ0-F1
#
_entry.id   AF-A0A2G6KIZ0-F1
#
_cell.length_a   1.000
_cell.length_b   1.000
_cell.length_c   1.000
_cell.angle_alpha   90.00
_cell.angle_beta   90.00
_cell.angle_gamma   90.00
#
_symmetry.space_group_name_H-M   'P 1'
#
loop_
_entity.id
_entity.type
_entity.pdbx_description
1 polymer ?
#
loop_
_entity_poly.entity_id
_entity_poly.type
_entity_poly.pdbx_seq_one_letter_code
_entity_poly.pdbx_strand_id
1 'polypeptide(L)'
;MRQIVFLTDGSVGYEDQIIRAIAKSIGDQRLFAVGIGSAPNRWFIEQAALVGGGAALSIRDAADAQDALTRLLDTLSRPALTDIEIEWTGADAEMHPNRIPDLYADNPMLLLAKLDPSTTGLRISGSLQGESWEKEVRFDATAMPSGDDDVSPSLADSSTIPSTTSSMASSKTPGTAPGATPGTASTSGAQAGSDTTMMSATGLLWNRFAMRTLLNEQRLSSDPELHKEAITEIALSAGLVSPYTSYIAVEQQPVRPADASLGQSEVVNRMPAGNQMQSVMLPQGSAGSDTLKWLALISAIIGFALLYMSSLSVYARNERPTA
;
A
#
# COMPACT_ATOMS: atom_id res chain seq x y z
N MET A 1 -2.05 -0.11 45.76
CA MET A 1 -1.20 -0.57 44.64
C MET A 1 0.25 -0.12 44.86
N ARG A 2 1.27 -0.83 44.33
CA ARG A 2 2.66 -0.33 44.21
C ARG A 2 3.00 -0.16 42.72
N GLN A 3 3.48 1.03 42.35
CA GLN A 3 3.98 1.33 41.01
C GLN A 3 5.51 1.37 41.05
N ILE A 4 6.16 0.90 39.99
CA ILE A 4 7.60 0.97 39.75
C ILE A 4 7.82 1.75 38.47
N VAL A 5 8.74 2.72 38.50
CA VAL A 5 9.17 3.44 37.31
C VAL A 5 10.64 3.08 37.03
N PHE A 6 10.91 2.56 35.84
CA PHE A 6 12.23 2.24 35.33
C PHE A 6 12.64 3.28 34.28
N LEU A 7 13.78 3.92 34.45
CA LEU A 7 14.36 4.89 33.50
C LEU A 7 15.68 4.36 32.96
N THR A 8 15.93 4.56 31.66
CA THR A 8 17.25 4.39 31.04
C THR A 8 17.46 5.40 29.91
N ASP A 9 18.69 5.89 29.77
CA ASP A 9 19.16 6.73 28.67
C ASP A 9 19.97 5.94 27.62
N GLY A 10 20.19 4.64 27.86
CA GLY A 10 20.96 3.75 26.99
C GLY A 10 20.39 2.33 26.89
N SER A 11 21.08 1.48 26.11
CA SER A 11 20.71 0.06 25.99
C SER A 11 21.01 -0.68 27.29
N VAL A 12 20.05 -1.50 27.72
CA VAL A 12 20.22 -2.49 28.78
C VAL A 12 20.80 -3.75 28.15
N GLY A 13 21.65 -4.49 28.88
CA GLY A 13 22.13 -5.81 28.46
C GLY A 13 21.44 -6.94 29.20
N TYR A 14 21.48 -8.16 28.66
CA TYR A 14 20.80 -9.35 29.20
C TYR A 14 19.27 -9.19 29.27
N GLU A 15 18.69 -8.46 28.33
CA GLU A 15 17.29 -8.02 28.35
C GLU A 15 16.32 -9.19 28.55
N ASP A 16 16.52 -10.30 27.84
CA ASP A 16 15.65 -11.49 27.91
C ASP A 16 15.64 -12.12 29.32
N GLN A 17 16.76 -12.04 30.05
CA GLN A 17 16.86 -12.51 31.43
C GLN A 17 16.12 -11.56 32.38
N ILE A 18 16.23 -10.25 32.14
CA ILE A 18 15.54 -9.21 32.92
C ILE A 18 14.03 -9.30 32.72
N ILE A 19 13.55 -9.46 31.48
CA ILE A 19 12.12 -9.65 31.18
C ILE A 19 11.57 -10.91 31.87
N ARG A 20 12.28 -12.05 31.79
CA ARG A 20 11.90 -13.27 32.53
C ARG A 20 11.89 -13.06 34.06
N ALA A 21 12.83 -12.28 34.60
CA ALA A 21 12.85 -11.95 36.02
C ALA A 21 11.65 -11.10 36.42
N ILE A 22 11.33 -10.04 35.64
CA ILE A 22 10.15 -9.19 35.83
C ILE A 22 8.88 -10.03 35.82
N ALA A 23 8.69 -10.88 34.80
CA ALA A 23 7.52 -11.78 34.69
C ALA A 23 7.32 -12.64 35.95
N LYS A 24 8.43 -13.11 36.54
CA LYS A 24 8.42 -13.95 37.73
C LYS A 24 8.22 -13.18 39.05
N SER A 25 8.63 -11.91 39.13
CA SER A 25 8.68 -11.16 40.39
C SER A 25 7.70 -10.00 40.52
N ILE A 26 7.06 -9.54 39.43
CA ILE A 26 6.26 -8.31 39.45
C ILE A 26 5.00 -8.42 40.33
N GLY A 27 4.34 -9.60 40.38
CA GLY A 27 3.11 -9.79 41.16
C GLY A 27 2.04 -8.76 40.79
N ASP A 28 1.43 -8.10 41.77
CA ASP A 28 0.38 -7.08 41.55
C ASP A 28 0.93 -5.66 41.37
N GLN A 29 2.24 -5.54 41.15
CA GLN A 29 2.89 -4.27 40.89
C GLN A 29 2.71 -3.88 39.42
N ARG A 30 2.87 -2.59 39.12
CA ARG A 30 2.85 -2.06 37.74
C ARG A 30 4.21 -1.50 37.39
N LEU A 31 4.79 -1.92 36.26
CA LEU A 31 6.08 -1.41 35.79
C LEU A 31 5.90 -0.43 34.62
N PHE A 32 6.34 0.81 34.83
CA PHE A 32 6.40 1.84 33.81
C PHE A 32 7.83 1.98 33.33
N ALA A 33 8.06 1.81 32.03
CA ALA A 33 9.40 1.82 31.46
C ALA A 33 9.58 3.07 30.59
N VAL A 34 10.63 3.84 30.85
CA VAL A 34 10.93 5.11 30.19
C VAL A 34 12.32 5.06 29.56
N GLY A 35 12.37 5.17 28.24
CA GLY A 35 13.61 5.35 27.48
C GLY A 35 13.83 6.82 27.13
N ILE A 36 15.01 7.38 27.44
CA ILE A 36 15.41 8.76 27.12
C ILE A 36 16.49 8.76 26.03
N GLY A 37 16.40 9.66 25.06
CA GLY A 37 17.34 9.78 23.95
C GLY A 37 17.11 8.77 22.83
N SER A 38 18.15 8.54 22.03
CA SER A 38 18.13 7.64 20.85
C SER A 38 18.73 6.26 21.10
N ALA A 39 19.42 6.06 22.22
CA ALA A 39 20.15 4.83 22.55
C ALA A 39 19.36 3.72 23.29
N PRO A 40 18.23 3.95 23.99
CA PRO A 40 17.46 2.89 24.63
C PRO A 40 16.92 1.83 23.65
N ASN A 41 17.03 0.56 24.05
CA ASN A 41 16.41 -0.55 23.32
C ASN A 41 14.87 -0.49 23.46
N ARG A 42 14.20 0.09 22.46
CA ARG A 42 12.73 0.22 22.41
C ARG A 42 11.98 -1.09 22.69
N TRP A 43 12.44 -2.21 22.13
CA TRP A 43 11.80 -3.51 22.36
C TRP A 43 11.80 -3.87 23.85
N PHE A 44 12.93 -3.67 24.54
CA PHE A 44 13.02 -3.93 25.97
C PHE A 44 12.10 -3.01 26.79
N ILE A 45 12.02 -1.72 26.47
CA ILE A 45 11.13 -0.77 27.15
C ILE A 45 9.66 -1.20 26.98
N GLU A 46 9.24 -1.52 25.75
CA GLU A 46 7.88 -1.95 25.45
C GLU A 46 7.55 -3.31 26.09
N GLN A 47 8.48 -4.28 26.08
CA GLN A 47 8.26 -5.59 26.72
C GLN A 47 8.27 -5.52 28.25
N ALA A 48 9.14 -4.71 28.86
CA ALA A 48 9.19 -4.55 30.32
C ALA A 48 7.87 -3.98 30.85
N ALA A 49 7.33 -2.96 30.18
CA ALA A 49 6.02 -2.41 30.48
C ALA A 49 4.90 -3.44 30.28
N LEU A 50 4.86 -4.11 29.13
CA LEU A 50 3.83 -5.11 28.78
C LEU A 50 3.78 -6.26 29.81
N VAL A 51 4.92 -6.88 30.09
CA VAL A 51 5.05 -7.99 31.06
C VAL A 51 4.77 -7.52 32.48
N GLY A 52 5.13 -6.27 32.81
CA GLY A 52 4.84 -5.66 34.10
C GLY A 52 3.45 -5.03 34.22
N GLY A 53 2.56 -5.19 33.23
CA GLY A 53 1.20 -4.65 33.21
C GLY A 53 1.10 -3.12 33.25
N GLY A 54 2.17 -2.38 32.92
CA GLY A 54 2.21 -0.92 32.88
C GLY A 54 2.40 -0.38 31.47
N ALA A 55 2.87 0.86 31.37
CA ALA A 55 3.02 1.60 30.10
C ALA A 55 4.48 1.94 29.78
N ALA A 56 4.78 2.04 28.48
CA ALA A 56 6.09 2.39 27.95
C ALA A 56 6.09 3.83 27.40
N LEU A 57 7.10 4.62 27.77
CA LEU A 57 7.33 5.96 27.24
C LEU A 57 8.72 6.03 26.59
N SER A 58 8.83 6.69 25.44
CA SER A 58 10.09 6.94 24.75
C SER A 58 10.21 8.42 24.43
N ILE A 59 11.21 9.06 25.04
CA ILE A 59 11.47 10.50 24.99
C ILE A 59 12.70 10.68 24.10
N ARG A 60 12.57 11.41 22.99
CA ARG A 60 13.64 11.49 21.97
C ARG A 60 14.77 12.46 22.32
N ASP A 61 14.45 13.54 23.03
CA ASP A 61 15.41 14.56 23.47
C ASP A 61 15.53 14.53 25.00
N ALA A 62 16.76 14.56 25.52
CA ALA A 62 17.00 14.61 26.96
C ALA A 62 16.53 15.95 27.58
N ALA A 63 16.46 17.04 26.80
CA ALA A 63 15.93 18.32 27.26
C ALA A 63 14.44 18.24 27.64
N ASP A 64 13.66 17.46 26.89
CA ASP A 64 12.22 17.25 27.15
C ASP A 64 11.94 16.26 28.30
N ALA A 65 12.98 15.57 28.80
CA ALA A 65 12.82 14.44 29.71
C ALA A 65 12.19 14.82 31.05
N GLN A 66 12.50 16.00 31.58
CA GLN A 66 11.94 16.48 32.84
C GLN A 66 10.43 16.76 32.72
N ASP A 67 10.02 17.44 31.64
CA ASP A 67 8.61 17.76 31.40
C ASP A 67 7.80 16.50 31.05
N ALA A 68 8.37 15.60 30.25
CA ALA A 68 7.75 14.33 29.90
C ALA A 68 7.60 13.42 31.12
N LEU A 69 8.60 13.35 32.01
CA LEU A 69 8.52 12.61 33.27
C LEU A 69 7.49 13.25 34.23
N THR A 70 7.42 14.58 34.29
CA THR A 70 6.44 15.29 35.11
C THR A 70 5.01 14.99 34.66
N ARG A 71 4.74 15.04 33.35
CA ARG A 71 3.45 14.62 32.78
C ARG A 71 3.14 13.16 33.08
N LEU A 72 4.11 12.26 32.84
CA LEU A 72 3.95 10.84 33.15
C LEU A 72 3.56 10.64 34.62
N LEU A 73 4.25 11.29 35.57
CA LEU A 73 3.97 11.12 37.00
C LEU A 73 2.61 11.69 37.43
N ASP A 74 2.13 12.80 36.85
CA ASP A 74 0.77 13.30 37.12
C ASP A 74 -0.30 12.34 36.58
N THR A 75 -0.10 11.82 35.37
CA THR A 75 -0.94 10.76 34.80
C THR A 75 -0.94 9.49 35.67
N LEU A 76 0.23 8.98 36.08
CA LEU A 76 0.36 7.78 36.91
C LEU A 76 -0.25 7.92 38.31
N SER A 77 -0.29 9.15 38.82
CA SER A 77 -0.94 9.50 40.09
C SER A 77 -2.47 9.47 40.00
N ARG A 78 -3.05 9.41 38.79
CA ARG A 78 -4.49 9.48 38.53
C ARG A 78 -4.92 8.40 37.51
N PRO A 79 -4.88 7.11 37.87
CA PRO A 79 -5.52 6.08 37.07
C PRO A 79 -7.01 6.40 36.95
N ALA A 80 -7.56 6.26 35.74
CA ALA A 80 -8.97 6.46 35.48
C ALA A 80 -9.78 5.24 35.93
N LEU A 81 -9.33 4.03 35.54
CA LEU A 81 -9.95 2.75 35.86
C LEU A 81 -8.84 1.74 36.21
N THR A 82 -8.89 1.16 37.42
CA THR A 82 -7.95 0.13 37.90
C THR A 82 -8.61 -1.24 37.95
N ASP A 83 -7.79 -2.28 38.11
CA ASP A 83 -8.24 -3.66 38.36
C ASP A 83 -9.27 -4.13 37.32
N ILE A 84 -8.94 -3.87 36.05
CA ILE A 84 -9.82 -4.11 34.91
C ILE A 84 -9.89 -5.60 34.64
N GLU A 85 -11.10 -6.15 34.65
CA GLU A 85 -11.39 -7.53 34.28
C GLU A 85 -12.34 -7.55 33.07
N ILE A 86 -12.24 -8.60 32.25
CA ILE A 86 -13.09 -8.81 31.07
C ILE A 86 -13.65 -10.23 31.13
N GLU A 87 -14.97 -10.35 31.17
CA GLU A 87 -15.70 -11.61 31.04
C GLU A 87 -16.37 -11.67 29.67
N TRP A 88 -16.24 -12.80 28.98
CA TRP A 88 -16.85 -13.02 27.65
C TRP A 88 -18.24 -13.65 27.78
N THR A 89 -19.19 -13.21 26.95
CA THR A 89 -20.56 -13.75 26.94
C THR A 89 -20.73 -14.75 25.80
N GLY A 90 -20.83 -16.04 26.12
CA GLY A 90 -20.96 -17.13 25.15
C GLY A 90 -19.73 -18.02 25.18
N ALA A 91 -18.86 -17.87 24.19
CA ALA A 91 -17.53 -18.49 24.15
C ALA A 91 -16.42 -17.48 24.53
N ASP A 92 -15.34 -18.00 25.10
CA ASP A 92 -14.09 -17.27 25.36
C ASP A 92 -13.45 -16.79 24.05
N ALA A 93 -12.71 -15.67 24.12
CA ALA A 93 -11.92 -15.15 23.01
C ALA A 93 -10.42 -15.15 23.32
N GLU A 94 -9.60 -15.42 22.30
CA GLU A 94 -8.16 -15.18 22.37
C GLU A 94 -7.95 -13.66 22.44
N MET A 95 -7.39 -13.13 23.53
CA MET A 95 -7.23 -11.69 23.76
C MET A 95 -5.80 -11.32 24.13
N HIS A 96 -5.37 -10.13 23.69
CA HIS A 96 -4.11 -9.53 24.09
C HIS A 96 -4.21 -8.03 24.44
N PRO A 97 -3.43 -7.54 25.41
CA PRO A 97 -2.57 -8.30 26.33
C PRO A 97 -3.35 -9.19 27.31
N ASN A 98 -2.77 -10.34 27.66
CA ASN A 98 -3.40 -11.32 28.57
C ASN A 98 -3.55 -10.77 30.01
N ARG A 99 -2.61 -9.92 30.43
CA ARG A 99 -2.73 -9.10 31.64
C ARG A 99 -3.15 -7.70 31.21
N ILE A 100 -4.36 -7.30 31.59
CA ILE A 100 -4.92 -6.00 31.26
C ILE A 100 -4.19 -4.93 32.10
N PRO A 101 -3.61 -3.88 31.49
CA PRO A 101 -3.03 -2.76 32.22
C PRO A 101 -4.12 -1.80 32.71
N ASP A 102 -3.83 -1.04 33.76
CA ASP A 102 -4.73 0.02 34.24
C ASP A 102 -4.93 1.11 33.18
N LEU A 103 -6.15 1.63 33.08
CA LEU A 103 -6.46 2.73 32.16
C LEU A 103 -6.10 4.07 32.82
N TYR A 104 -5.28 4.85 32.15
CA TYR A 104 -4.87 6.18 32.59
C TYR A 104 -5.54 7.28 31.79
N ALA A 105 -5.73 8.45 32.41
CA ALA A 105 -6.17 9.64 31.67
C ALA A 105 -5.23 9.93 30.49
N ASP A 106 -5.83 10.38 29.38
CA ASP A 106 -5.16 10.75 28.13
C ASP A 106 -4.29 9.67 27.45
N ASN A 107 -4.35 8.41 27.92
CA ASN A 107 -3.66 7.26 27.33
C ASN A 107 -4.66 6.17 26.95
N PRO A 108 -5.04 6.03 25.65
CA PRO A 108 -5.94 4.99 25.22
C PRO A 108 -5.31 3.60 25.35
N MET A 109 -6.03 2.66 25.95
CA MET A 109 -5.68 1.25 25.95
C MET A 109 -6.26 0.57 24.70
N LEU A 110 -5.44 -0.17 23.96
CA LEU A 110 -5.88 -1.04 22.88
C LEU A 110 -5.85 -2.50 23.37
N LEU A 111 -7.02 -3.14 23.34
CA LEU A 111 -7.19 -4.58 23.48
C LEU A 111 -7.55 -5.14 22.11
N LEU A 112 -6.88 -6.22 21.71
CA LEU A 112 -7.20 -6.97 20.49
C LEU A 112 -7.74 -8.33 20.91
N ALA A 113 -8.84 -8.76 20.31
CA ALA A 113 -9.42 -10.08 20.57
C ALA A 113 -9.85 -10.74 19.25
N LYS A 114 -9.59 -12.04 19.14
CA LYS A 114 -10.11 -12.92 18.09
C LYS A 114 -11.28 -13.69 18.70
N LEU A 115 -12.48 -13.35 18.22
CA LEU A 115 -13.76 -13.83 18.73
C LEU A 115 -14.16 -15.12 18.02
N ASP A 116 -14.81 -16.04 18.74
CA ASP A 116 -15.56 -17.13 18.13
C ASP A 116 -16.92 -16.59 17.63
N PRO A 117 -17.52 -17.13 16.55
CA PRO A 117 -18.85 -16.71 16.09
C PRO A 117 -19.98 -16.85 17.13
N SER A 118 -19.79 -17.65 18.19
CA SER A 118 -20.71 -17.78 19.32
C SER A 118 -20.45 -16.79 20.47
N THR A 119 -19.42 -15.94 20.39
CA THR A 119 -19.20 -14.84 21.32
C THR A 119 -20.20 -13.71 21.03
N THR A 120 -21.11 -13.45 21.97
CA THR A 120 -22.25 -12.51 21.80
C THR A 120 -22.03 -11.15 22.49
N GLY A 121 -20.96 -11.01 23.26
CA GLY A 121 -20.60 -9.78 23.94
C GLY A 121 -19.46 -9.97 24.93
N LEU A 122 -19.19 -8.91 25.69
CA LEU A 122 -18.27 -8.88 26.81
C LEU A 122 -18.82 -8.00 27.94
N ARG A 123 -18.31 -8.22 29.14
CA ARG A 123 -18.55 -7.42 30.36
C ARG A 123 -17.19 -6.93 30.84
N ILE A 124 -17.00 -5.62 30.89
CA ILE A 124 -15.81 -5.00 31.49
C ILE A 124 -16.17 -4.55 32.89
N SER A 125 -15.41 -4.96 33.88
CA SER A 125 -15.51 -4.50 35.27
C SER A 125 -14.19 -3.84 35.71
N GLY A 126 -14.23 -3.08 36.80
CA GLY A 126 -13.04 -2.49 37.43
C GLY A 126 -13.39 -1.45 38.49
N SER A 127 -12.40 -0.73 39.01
CA SER A 127 -12.61 0.36 39.96
C SER A 127 -12.38 1.73 39.33
N LEU A 128 -13.44 2.54 39.27
CA LEU A 128 -13.42 3.92 38.77
C LEU A 128 -13.40 4.87 39.98
N GLN A 129 -12.27 5.53 40.24
CA GLN A 129 -12.07 6.40 41.41
C GLN A 129 -12.37 5.75 42.78
N GLY A 130 -12.29 4.41 42.89
CA GLY A 130 -12.60 3.66 44.10
C GLY A 130 -14.04 3.14 44.17
N GLU A 131 -14.92 3.51 43.23
CA GLU A 131 -16.25 2.94 43.07
C GLU A 131 -16.22 1.74 42.13
N SER A 132 -17.15 0.79 42.30
CA SER A 132 -17.29 -0.34 41.37
C SER A 132 -17.89 0.15 40.07
N TRP A 133 -17.21 -0.11 38.95
CA TRP A 133 -17.65 0.26 37.62
C TRP A 133 -17.81 -0.98 36.75
N GLU A 134 -18.86 -0.99 35.94
CA GLU A 134 -19.17 -2.08 35.02
C GLU A 134 -19.77 -1.55 33.72
N LYS A 135 -19.42 -2.19 32.60
CA LYS A 135 -20.04 -1.94 31.30
C LYS A 135 -20.16 -3.23 30.49
N GLU A 136 -21.39 -3.58 30.13
CA GLU A 136 -21.68 -4.65 29.17
C GLU A 136 -21.67 -4.09 27.73
N VAL A 137 -21.03 -4.81 26.82
CA VAL A 137 -21.00 -4.52 25.38
C VAL A 137 -21.48 -5.77 24.65
N ARG A 138 -22.51 -5.66 23.83
CA ARG A 138 -23.02 -6.77 23.01
C ARG A 138 -22.54 -6.63 21.58
N PHE A 139 -22.26 -7.75 20.95
CA PHE A 139 -21.86 -7.80 19.55
C PHE A 139 -23.10 -8.12 18.71
N ASP A 140 -23.50 -7.20 17.83
CA ASP A 140 -24.50 -7.50 16.81
C ASP A 140 -23.89 -8.43 15.78
N ALA A 141 -24.40 -9.67 15.70
CA ALA A 141 -23.92 -10.69 14.75
C ALA A 141 -24.03 -10.23 13.28
N THR A 142 -24.91 -9.27 12.99
CA THR A 142 -25.09 -8.64 11.66
C THR A 142 -24.01 -7.61 11.31
N ALA A 143 -23.15 -7.23 12.25
CA ALA A 143 -22.10 -6.21 12.09
C ALA A 143 -20.68 -6.77 12.27
N MET A 144 -20.52 -8.08 12.45
CA MET A 144 -19.24 -8.77 12.24
C MET A 144 -18.88 -8.65 10.76
N PRO A 145 -17.79 -7.96 10.37
CA PRO A 145 -17.39 -7.93 8.96
C PRO A 145 -17.04 -9.35 8.54
N SER A 146 -17.82 -9.87 7.58
CA SER A 146 -17.31 -10.92 6.69
C SER A 146 -15.95 -10.47 6.15
N GLY A 147 -15.01 -11.40 5.96
CA GLY A 147 -13.59 -11.11 5.68
C GLY A 147 -13.28 -10.35 4.37
N ASP A 148 -14.31 -9.81 3.71
CA ASP A 148 -14.31 -9.13 2.42
C ASP A 148 -14.48 -7.59 2.55
N ASP A 149 -14.72 -7.06 3.75
CA ASP A 149 -14.96 -5.61 3.95
C ASP A 149 -13.67 -4.77 3.84
N ASP A 150 -13.51 -4.10 2.69
CA ASP A 150 -12.46 -3.15 2.33
C ASP A 150 -12.51 -1.87 3.18
N VAL A 151 -11.91 -1.92 4.37
CA VAL A 151 -11.69 -0.74 5.22
C VAL A 151 -10.44 0.02 4.75
N SER A 152 -10.58 0.71 3.63
CA SER A 152 -9.60 1.70 3.15
C SER A 152 -9.49 2.87 4.14
N PRO A 153 -8.32 3.14 4.76
CA PRO A 153 -8.16 4.23 5.72
C PRO A 153 -8.13 5.58 4.99
N SER A 154 -9.21 6.34 5.09
CA SER A 154 -9.29 7.71 4.58
C SER A 154 -8.39 8.66 5.38
N LEU A 155 -7.12 8.77 4.98
CA LEU A 155 -6.18 9.80 5.44
C LEU A 155 -6.49 11.14 4.75
N ALA A 156 -7.70 11.66 4.99
CA ALA A 156 -8.19 12.89 4.38
C ALA A 156 -8.94 13.78 5.38
N ASP A 157 -8.30 14.11 6.51
CA ASP A 157 -8.47 15.43 7.14
C ASP A 157 -7.36 15.74 8.17
N SER A 158 -6.22 16.24 7.68
CA SER A 158 -5.24 16.94 8.53
C SER A 158 -4.39 17.91 7.70
N SER A 159 -5.00 18.99 7.20
CA SER A 159 -4.28 20.10 6.56
C SER A 159 -4.73 21.47 7.06
N THR A 160 -4.74 21.66 8.38
CA THR A 160 -4.99 22.97 9.01
C THR A 160 -3.82 23.38 9.91
N ILE A 161 -2.72 23.78 9.29
CA ILE A 161 -1.68 24.59 9.95
C ILE A 161 -1.71 25.98 9.31
N PRO A 162 -2.06 27.05 10.05
CA PRO A 162 -2.11 28.40 9.50
C PRO A 162 -0.70 29.00 9.41
N SER A 163 -0.13 29.06 8.21
CA SER A 163 1.13 29.76 7.94
C SER A 163 0.93 31.28 7.84
N THR A 164 1.03 31.96 8.98
CA THR A 164 1.08 33.43 9.04
C THR A 164 2.46 33.95 8.63
N THR A 165 2.59 34.43 7.39
CA THR A 165 3.71 35.31 6.99
C THR A 165 3.19 36.55 6.26
N SER A 166 3.82 37.68 6.54
CA SER A 166 3.26 39.02 6.27
C SER A 166 3.22 39.40 4.79
N SER A 167 2.17 40.16 4.45
CA SER A 167 2.06 40.93 3.21
C SER A 167 3.18 41.97 3.08
N MET A 168 3.77 42.08 1.88
CA MET A 168 4.07 43.35 1.22
C MET A 168 3.88 43.20 -0.30
N ALA A 169 3.43 44.28 -0.95
CA ALA A 169 2.75 44.22 -2.25
C ALA A 169 3.56 44.82 -3.42
N SER A 170 2.95 44.73 -4.62
CA SER A 170 3.30 45.42 -5.89
C SER A 170 4.42 44.77 -6.74
N SER A 171 4.28 44.62 -8.07
CA SER A 171 3.16 44.98 -8.96
C SER A 171 3.24 44.34 -10.36
N LYS A 172 2.12 44.40 -11.10
CA LYS A 172 2.00 44.56 -12.57
C LYS A 172 1.91 43.32 -13.49
N THR A 173 0.66 42.89 -13.70
CA THR A 173 0.07 42.23 -14.90
C THR A 173 -0.01 43.19 -16.12
N PRO A 174 -0.50 42.83 -17.35
CA PRO A 174 -1.31 41.65 -17.74
C PRO A 174 -0.92 40.88 -19.03
N GLY A 175 -1.55 39.72 -19.25
CA GLY A 175 -1.38 38.86 -20.44
C GLY A 175 -2.44 37.75 -20.61
N THR A 176 -3.70 38.15 -20.79
CA THR A 176 -4.90 37.31 -21.13
C THR A 176 -4.73 36.58 -22.48
N ALA A 177 -5.25 35.39 -22.83
CA ALA A 177 -5.78 34.13 -22.19
C ALA A 177 -6.10 33.16 -23.39
N PRO A 178 -7.01 32.15 -23.39
CA PRO A 178 -7.53 31.21 -22.36
C PRO A 178 -7.47 29.70 -22.79
N GLY A 179 -7.79 28.78 -21.86
CA GLY A 179 -8.54 27.54 -22.16
C GLY A 179 -7.78 26.28 -22.60
N ALA A 180 -7.57 25.34 -21.67
CA ALA A 180 -7.28 23.93 -21.97
C ALA A 180 -8.01 23.00 -21.00
N THR A 181 -8.91 22.17 -21.51
CA THR A 181 -9.62 21.12 -20.76
C THR A 181 -8.70 19.92 -20.52
N PRO A 182 -8.70 19.25 -19.34
CA PRO A 182 -7.84 18.10 -19.12
C PRO A 182 -8.28 16.89 -19.96
N GLY A 183 -7.36 16.34 -20.76
CA GLY A 183 -7.57 15.10 -21.49
C GLY A 183 -7.45 13.89 -20.57
N THR A 184 -8.39 12.94 -20.70
CA THR A 184 -8.42 11.67 -19.99
C THR A 184 -7.15 10.84 -20.21
N ALA A 185 -6.37 10.63 -19.16
CA ALA A 185 -5.29 9.64 -19.15
C ALA A 185 -5.88 8.25 -18.80
N SER A 186 -5.96 7.37 -19.79
CA SER A 186 -6.35 5.97 -19.58
C SER A 186 -5.17 5.20 -18.98
N THR A 187 -5.09 5.12 -17.66
CA THR A 187 -4.13 4.24 -16.97
C THR A 187 -4.52 2.78 -17.21
N SER A 188 -3.76 2.09 -18.06
CA SER A 188 -3.91 0.65 -18.27
C SER A 188 -3.58 -0.08 -16.96
N GLY A 189 -4.51 -0.91 -16.48
CA GLY A 189 -4.42 -1.52 -15.16
C GLY A 189 -3.31 -2.58 -15.06
N ALA A 190 -2.46 -2.44 -14.06
CA ALA A 190 -1.62 -3.55 -13.60
C ALA A 190 -2.50 -4.55 -12.85
N GLN A 191 -2.88 -5.65 -13.51
CA GLN A 191 -3.48 -6.79 -12.82
C GLN A 191 -2.40 -7.52 -12.00
N ALA A 192 -2.27 -7.15 -10.72
CA ALA A 192 -1.75 -8.06 -9.72
C ALA A 192 -2.73 -9.23 -9.54
N GLY A 193 -2.23 -10.42 -9.23
CA GLY A 193 -3.05 -11.64 -9.12
C GLY A 193 -4.14 -11.51 -8.06
N SER A 194 -5.39 -11.74 -8.46
CA SER A 194 -6.60 -11.47 -7.67
C SER A 194 -7.03 -12.61 -6.73
N ASP A 195 -6.06 -13.33 -6.16
CA ASP A 195 -6.29 -14.51 -5.29
C ASP A 195 -5.80 -14.29 -3.83
N THR A 196 -5.44 -13.06 -3.46
CA THR A 196 -5.31 -12.70 -2.04
C THR A 196 -6.66 -12.18 -1.56
N THR A 197 -7.39 -12.98 -0.77
CA THR A 197 -8.50 -12.50 0.05
C THR A 197 -7.99 -11.30 0.86
N MET A 198 -8.52 -10.10 0.59
CA MET A 198 -8.06 -8.86 1.20
C MET A 198 -8.39 -8.89 2.69
N MET A 199 -7.45 -9.38 3.48
CA MET A 199 -7.65 -9.60 4.91
C MET A 199 -7.98 -8.27 5.60
N SER A 200 -9.16 -8.19 6.22
CA SER A 200 -9.65 -7.00 6.92
C SER A 200 -8.57 -6.35 7.78
N ALA A 201 -8.55 -5.01 7.83
CA ALA A 201 -7.54 -4.24 8.57
C ALA A 201 -7.38 -4.68 10.03
N THR A 202 -8.48 -5.07 10.69
CA THR A 202 -8.49 -5.63 12.06
C THR A 202 -7.80 -7.00 12.13
N GLY A 203 -8.01 -7.87 11.13
CA GLY A 203 -7.31 -9.15 10.99
C GLY A 203 -5.81 -8.98 10.74
N LEU A 204 -5.39 -7.96 9.99
CA LEU A 204 -3.98 -7.63 9.82
C LEU A 204 -3.33 -7.12 11.11
N LEU A 205 -4.05 -6.31 11.90
CA LEU A 205 -3.60 -5.89 13.23
C LEU A 205 -3.47 -7.07 14.18
N TRP A 206 -4.45 -7.99 14.20
CA TRP A 206 -4.39 -9.22 14.98
C TRP A 206 -3.18 -10.08 14.58
N ASN A 207 -3.02 -10.40 13.30
CA ASN A 207 -1.93 -11.26 12.82
C ASN A 207 -0.54 -10.65 13.05
N ARG A 208 -0.39 -9.33 12.89
CA ARG A 208 0.85 -8.62 13.28
C ARG A 208 1.10 -8.69 14.78
N PHE A 209 0.06 -8.60 15.61
CA PHE A 209 0.21 -8.72 17.05
C PHE A 209 0.59 -10.16 17.45
N ALA A 210 -0.17 -11.16 17.01
CA ALA A 210 0.04 -12.57 17.31
C ALA A 210 1.46 -13.03 16.91
N MET A 211 1.91 -12.67 15.70
CA MET A 211 3.29 -12.93 15.27
C MET A 211 4.33 -12.30 16.22
N ARG A 212 4.11 -11.05 16.66
CA ARG A 212 5.01 -10.37 17.60
C ARG A 212 5.01 -11.07 18.97
N THR A 213 3.87 -11.56 19.45
CA THR A 213 3.77 -12.35 20.69
C THR A 213 4.62 -13.62 20.59
N LEU A 214 4.42 -14.42 19.54
CA LEU A 214 5.19 -15.66 19.32
C LEU A 214 6.70 -15.40 19.21
N LEU A 215 7.11 -14.32 18.52
CA LEU A 215 8.52 -13.91 18.44
C LEU A 215 9.10 -13.49 19.81
N ASN A 216 8.30 -12.83 20.65
CA ASN A 216 8.70 -12.49 22.01
C ASN A 216 8.82 -13.75 22.89
N GLU A 217 7.86 -14.67 22.81
CA GLU A 217 7.87 -15.94 23.55
C GLU A 217 9.05 -16.82 23.13
N GLN A 218 9.32 -16.95 21.83
CA GLN A 218 10.50 -17.62 21.30
C GLN A 218 11.80 -17.00 21.85
N ARG A 219 11.92 -15.67 21.86
CA ARG A 219 13.08 -14.96 22.41
C ARG A 219 13.24 -15.13 23.93
N LEU A 220 12.14 -15.32 24.66
CA LEU A 220 12.14 -15.62 26.09
C LEU A 220 12.26 -17.13 26.38
N SER A 221 12.19 -18.01 25.38
CA SER A 221 12.44 -19.44 25.49
C SER A 221 13.93 -19.76 25.58
N SER A 222 14.24 -21.04 25.82
CA SER A 222 15.57 -21.63 25.60
C SER A 222 15.67 -22.37 24.26
N ASP A 223 14.54 -22.60 23.59
CA ASP A 223 14.45 -23.25 22.28
C ASP A 223 14.34 -22.19 21.17
N PRO A 224 15.35 -22.02 20.30
CA PRO A 224 15.34 -21.05 19.21
C PRO A 224 14.38 -21.39 18.07
N GLU A 225 13.86 -22.62 17.96
CA GLU A 225 12.95 -23.03 16.89
C GLU A 225 11.48 -23.02 17.33
N LEU A 226 11.22 -22.69 18.61
CA LEU A 226 9.87 -22.58 19.18
C LEU A 226 9.00 -21.61 18.35
N HIS A 227 7.76 -22.02 18.05
CA HIS A 227 6.78 -21.30 17.24
C HIS A 227 7.17 -20.95 15.79
N LYS A 228 8.34 -21.39 15.28
CA LYS A 228 8.81 -21.07 13.92
C LYS A 228 7.81 -21.40 12.82
N GLU A 229 7.16 -22.57 12.91
CA GLU A 229 6.13 -23.01 11.96
C GLU A 229 4.92 -22.06 11.98
N ALA A 230 4.34 -21.80 13.15
CA ALA A 230 3.22 -20.88 13.33
C ALA A 230 3.55 -19.43 12.91
N ILE A 231 4.75 -18.93 13.23
CA ILE A 231 5.22 -17.61 12.78
C ILE A 231 5.29 -17.55 11.26
N THR A 232 5.78 -18.61 10.61
CA THR A 232 5.87 -18.71 9.15
C THR A 232 4.49 -18.77 8.51
N GLU A 233 3.56 -19.55 9.08
CA GLU A 233 2.17 -19.67 8.60
C GLU A 233 1.40 -18.34 8.71
N ILE A 234 1.49 -17.65 9.85
CA ILE A 234 0.90 -16.31 10.04
C ILE A 234 1.53 -15.31 9.06
N ALA A 235 2.84 -15.39 8.84
CA ALA A 235 3.55 -14.50 7.92
C ALA A 235 3.11 -14.69 6.46
N LEU A 236 2.98 -15.94 6.01
CA LEU A 236 2.53 -16.26 4.65
C LEU A 236 1.06 -15.92 4.43
N SER A 237 0.17 -16.29 5.36
CA SER A 237 -1.27 -16.03 5.25
C SER A 237 -1.64 -14.54 5.32
N ALA A 238 -0.95 -13.77 6.17
CA ALA A 238 -1.21 -12.34 6.34
C ALA A 238 -0.45 -11.42 5.35
N GLY A 239 0.42 -11.97 4.50
CA GLY A 239 1.32 -11.16 3.67
C GLY A 239 2.25 -10.28 4.51
N LEU A 240 2.91 -10.87 5.51
CA LEU A 240 3.82 -10.20 6.44
C LEU A 240 5.24 -10.74 6.33
N VAL A 241 6.23 -9.87 6.56
CA VAL A 241 7.65 -10.25 6.66
C VAL A 241 7.96 -10.61 8.10
N SER A 242 8.53 -11.80 8.29
CA SER A 242 9.04 -12.34 9.56
C SER A 242 10.53 -12.70 9.40
N PRO A 243 11.25 -13.08 10.48
CA PRO A 243 12.62 -13.60 10.35
C PRO A 243 12.76 -14.85 9.45
N TYR A 244 11.64 -15.52 9.12
CA TYR A 244 11.60 -16.73 8.31
C TYR A 244 11.01 -16.54 6.90
N THR A 245 10.51 -15.34 6.57
CA THR A 245 9.87 -15.03 5.29
C THR A 245 10.52 -13.82 4.62
N SER A 246 10.57 -13.80 3.29
CA SER A 246 11.15 -12.70 2.52
C SER A 246 10.42 -12.53 1.19
N TYR A 247 10.27 -11.29 0.74
CA TYR A 247 9.78 -11.01 -0.61
C TYR A 247 10.91 -11.14 -1.63
N ILE A 248 10.63 -11.83 -2.72
CA ILE A 248 11.51 -11.94 -3.88
C ILE A 248 10.75 -11.38 -5.08
N ALA A 249 11.20 -10.25 -5.61
CA ALA A 249 10.68 -9.70 -6.85
C ALA A 249 11.25 -10.50 -8.03
N VAL A 250 10.38 -11.19 -8.77
CA VAL A 250 10.75 -11.86 -10.02
C VAL A 250 10.33 -10.96 -11.18
N GLU A 251 11.30 -10.52 -11.99
CA GLU A 251 11.00 -9.80 -13.24
C GLU A 251 10.28 -10.75 -14.21
N GLN A 252 9.00 -10.50 -14.43
CA GLN A 252 8.29 -11.10 -15.56
C GLN A 252 8.78 -10.40 -16.82
N GLN A 253 9.47 -11.13 -17.70
CA GLN A 253 9.69 -10.68 -19.07
C GLN A 253 8.51 -11.13 -19.94
N PRO A 254 7.55 -10.24 -20.29
CA PRO A 254 6.39 -10.60 -21.09
C PRO A 254 6.79 -10.83 -22.55
N VAL A 255 7.35 -12.01 -22.83
CA VAL A 255 7.56 -12.48 -24.19
C VAL A 255 6.20 -12.86 -24.76
N ARG A 256 5.75 -12.16 -25.80
CA ARG A 256 4.52 -12.51 -26.53
C ARG A 256 4.62 -13.96 -27.03
N PRO A 257 3.63 -14.84 -26.72
CA PRO A 257 3.53 -16.17 -27.30
C PRO A 257 3.54 -16.10 -28.83
N ALA A 258 4.27 -17.02 -29.47
CA ALA A 258 4.54 -16.97 -30.92
C ALA A 258 3.29 -17.15 -31.79
N ASP A 259 2.23 -17.73 -31.23
CA ASP A 259 0.93 -18.03 -31.81
C ASP A 259 -0.12 -16.91 -31.67
N ALA A 260 0.04 -16.00 -30.70
CA ALA A 260 -0.89 -14.89 -30.48
C ALA A 260 -0.80 -13.85 -31.61
N SER A 261 -1.92 -13.53 -32.28
CA SER A 261 -1.96 -12.58 -33.40
C SER A 261 -1.38 -11.19 -33.08
N LEU A 262 -0.73 -10.55 -34.05
CA LEU A 262 -0.26 -9.16 -33.92
C LEU A 262 -1.43 -8.17 -33.95
N GLY A 263 -1.63 -7.44 -32.86
CA GLY A 263 -2.49 -6.25 -32.85
C GLY A 263 -1.79 -5.09 -33.57
N GLN A 264 -2.25 -4.74 -34.77
CA GLN A 264 -1.68 -3.65 -35.56
C GLN A 264 -2.47 -2.36 -35.27
N SER A 265 -1.91 -1.48 -34.44
CA SER A 265 -2.45 -0.14 -34.19
C SER A 265 -1.63 0.89 -34.95
N GLU A 266 -2.28 1.68 -35.80
CA GLU A 266 -1.62 2.75 -36.55
C GLU A 266 -1.38 3.95 -35.62
N VAL A 267 -0.17 4.00 -35.03
CA VAL A 267 0.24 5.11 -34.16
C VAL A 267 0.42 6.36 -35.02
N VAL A 268 -0.61 7.20 -35.05
CA VAL A 268 -0.58 8.48 -35.77
C VAL A 268 0.58 9.34 -35.26
N ASN A 269 1.58 9.54 -36.11
CA ASN A 269 2.74 10.36 -35.82
C ASN A 269 2.34 11.85 -35.74
N ARG A 270 1.92 12.29 -34.55
CA ARG A 270 1.52 13.68 -34.30
C ARG A 270 2.76 14.59 -34.31
N MET A 271 2.83 15.45 -35.32
CA MET A 271 3.87 16.47 -35.41
C MET A 271 3.78 17.47 -34.24
N PRO A 272 4.91 18.01 -33.75
CA PRO A 272 4.91 19.02 -32.69
C PRO A 272 4.11 20.27 -33.08
N ALA A 273 3.36 20.82 -32.12
CA ALA A 273 2.59 22.04 -32.33
C ALA A 273 3.51 23.21 -32.72
N GLY A 274 3.27 23.82 -33.88
CA GLY A 274 4.06 24.92 -34.43
C GLY A 274 4.83 24.60 -35.72
N ASN A 275 5.03 23.31 -36.06
CA ASN A 275 5.71 22.93 -37.30
C ASN A 275 4.83 23.10 -38.55
N GLN A 276 4.76 24.33 -39.07
CA GLN A 276 4.25 24.66 -40.40
C GLN A 276 5.36 24.49 -41.46
N MET A 277 5.98 23.30 -41.55
CA MET A 277 7.01 23.06 -42.57
C MET A 277 6.38 22.52 -43.85
N GLN A 278 6.09 23.47 -44.73
CA GLN A 278 6.11 23.40 -46.19
C GLN A 278 6.19 21.98 -46.78
N SER A 279 5.12 21.57 -47.47
CA SER A 279 5.02 20.28 -48.14
C SER A 279 6.29 19.95 -48.91
N VAL A 280 6.94 18.85 -48.52
CA VAL A 280 8.10 18.32 -49.25
C VAL A 280 7.60 17.87 -50.62
N MET A 281 7.72 18.77 -51.60
CA MET A 281 7.52 18.46 -53.00
C MET A 281 8.53 17.38 -53.38
N LEU A 282 8.08 16.14 -53.56
CA LEU A 282 8.88 15.18 -54.30
C LEU A 282 9.09 15.76 -55.71
N PRO A 283 10.30 15.66 -56.28
CA PRO A 283 10.54 16.10 -57.64
C PRO A 283 9.59 15.35 -58.60
N GLN A 284 8.72 16.10 -59.28
CA GLN A 284 7.83 15.59 -60.32
C GLN A 284 8.68 15.11 -61.51
N GLY A 285 9.06 13.82 -61.44
CA GLY A 285 10.16 13.26 -62.21
C GLY A 285 9.93 11.84 -62.72
N SER A 286 8.68 11.47 -63.01
CA SER A 286 8.39 10.39 -63.95
C SER A 286 7.03 10.63 -64.60
N ALA A 287 6.95 10.40 -65.91
CA ALA A 287 5.73 10.60 -66.67
C ALA A 287 4.62 9.71 -66.10
N GLY A 288 3.59 10.31 -65.51
CA GLY A 288 2.55 9.60 -64.76
C GLY A 288 1.90 8.51 -65.60
N SER A 289 1.45 7.42 -64.98
CA SER A 289 1.03 6.17 -65.64
C SER A 289 0.05 6.37 -66.82
N ASP A 290 -0.77 7.42 -66.80
CA ASP A 290 -1.68 7.78 -67.88
C ASP A 290 -0.98 8.26 -69.16
N THR A 291 0.14 8.98 -69.05
CA THR A 291 0.94 9.36 -70.23
C THR A 291 1.54 8.14 -70.92
N LEU A 292 1.97 7.12 -70.16
CA LEU A 292 2.48 5.86 -70.71
C LEU A 292 1.37 5.07 -71.43
N LYS A 293 0.14 5.06 -70.88
CA LYS A 293 -1.05 4.47 -71.54
C LYS A 293 -1.35 5.17 -72.87
N TRP A 294 -1.31 6.49 -72.91
CA TRP A 294 -1.53 7.26 -74.15
C TRP A 294 -0.46 7.00 -75.20
N LEU A 295 0.82 6.94 -74.81
CA LEU A 295 1.93 6.61 -75.73
C LEU A 295 1.80 5.19 -76.30
N ALA A 296 1.44 4.21 -75.46
CA ALA A 296 1.17 2.84 -75.90
C ALA A 296 0.00 2.79 -76.91
N LEU A 297 -1.10 3.49 -76.63
CA LEU A 297 -2.27 3.55 -77.50
C LEU A 297 -1.96 4.19 -78.86
N ILE A 298 -1.19 5.28 -78.89
CA ILE A 298 -0.71 5.91 -80.14
C ILE A 298 0.16 4.94 -80.93
N SER A 299 1.09 4.23 -80.28
CA SER A 299 1.98 3.28 -80.96
C SER A 299 1.20 2.11 -81.59
N ALA A 300 0.15 1.62 -80.93
CA ALA A 300 -0.72 0.56 -81.45
C ALA A 300 -1.51 1.01 -82.70
N ILE A 301 -2.03 2.24 -82.71
CA ILE A 301 -2.74 2.80 -83.87
C ILE A 301 -1.80 2.93 -85.08
N ILE A 302 -0.58 3.43 -84.87
CA ILE A 302 0.43 3.54 -85.94
C ILE A 302 0.81 2.17 -86.50
N GLY A 303 1.01 1.17 -85.63
CA GLY A 303 1.28 -0.21 -86.04
C GLY A 303 0.15 -0.81 -86.89
N PHE A 304 -1.11 -0.60 -86.48
CA PHE A 304 -2.28 -1.06 -87.24
C PHE A 304 -2.40 -0.37 -88.61
N ALA A 305 -2.16 0.95 -88.67
CA ALA A 305 -2.19 1.71 -89.93
C ALA A 305 -1.11 1.22 -90.92
N LEU A 306 0.11 0.93 -90.45
CA LEU A 306 1.17 0.37 -91.29
C LEU A 306 0.82 -1.03 -91.82
N LEU A 307 0.24 -1.90 -90.98
CA LEU A 307 -0.25 -3.20 -91.42
C LEU A 307 -1.36 -3.07 -92.48
N TYR A 308 -2.31 -2.16 -92.29
CA TYR A 308 -3.37 -1.89 -93.26
C TYR A 308 -2.84 -1.35 -94.59
N MET A 309 -1.88 -0.41 -94.56
CA MET A 309 -1.23 0.06 -95.80
C MET A 309 -0.42 -1.04 -96.49
N SER A 310 0.20 -1.95 -95.73
CA SER A 310 0.90 -3.11 -96.30
C SER A 310 -0.07 -4.09 -96.99
N SER A 311 -1.26 -4.34 -96.40
CA SER A 311 -2.25 -5.22 -97.01
C SER A 311 -2.86 -4.62 -98.27
N LEU A 312 -3.15 -3.31 -98.31
CA LEU A 312 -3.54 -2.61 -99.53
C LEU A 312 -2.44 -2.64 -100.61
N SER A 313 -1.17 -2.52 -100.22
CA SER A 313 -0.03 -2.59 -101.15
C SER A 313 0.17 -3.98 -101.74
N VAL A 314 -0.13 -5.04 -100.98
CA VAL A 314 -0.15 -6.42 -101.47
C VAL A 314 -1.35 -6.67 -102.37
N TYR A 315 -2.54 -6.18 -102.00
CA TYR A 315 -3.75 -6.30 -102.83
C TYR A 315 -3.57 -5.62 -104.20
N ALA A 316 -3.07 -4.38 -104.23
CA ALA A 316 -2.82 -3.63 -105.46
C ALA A 316 -1.70 -4.20 -106.35
N ARG A 317 -0.91 -5.18 -105.86
CA ARG A 317 0.11 -5.88 -106.66
C ARG A 317 -0.43 -7.09 -107.43
N ASN A 318 -1.57 -7.65 -107.04
CA ASN A 318 -2.16 -8.83 -107.68
C ASN A 318 -3.11 -8.51 -108.85
N GLU A 319 -3.50 -7.24 -109.05
CA GLU A 319 -4.36 -6.82 -110.18
C GLU A 319 -3.53 -6.21 -111.34
N ARG A 320 -2.61 -6.99 -111.89
CA ARG A 320 -2.10 -6.77 -113.26
C ARG A 320 -2.44 -7.98 -114.13
N PRO A 321 -3.41 -7.87 -115.05
CA PRO A 321 -3.82 -9.00 -115.86
C PRO A 321 -2.74 -9.37 -116.88
N THR A 322 -2.44 -10.66 -116.97
CA THR A 322 -1.76 -11.24 -118.13
C THR A 322 -2.76 -11.36 -119.28
N ALA A 323 -2.44 -10.71 -120.40
CA ALA A 323 -2.98 -11.08 -121.71
C ALA A 323 -2.29 -12.36 -122.23
#